data_AF-A0A522YEH4-F1
#
_entry.id   AF-A0A522YEH4-F1
#
_cell.length_a   1.000
_cell.length_b   1.000
_cell.length_c   1.000
_cell.angle_alpha   90.00
_cell.angle_beta   90.00
_cell.angle_gamma   90.00
#
_symmetry.space_group_name_H-M   'P 1'
#
loop_
_entity.id
_entity.type
_entity.pdbx_description
1 polymer ?
#
loop_
_entity_poly.entity_id
_entity_poly.type
_entity_poly.pdbx_seq_one_letter_code
_entity_poly.pdbx_strand_id
1 'polypeptide(L)'
;MEKFDIDAIPYRSDKIDTWRNNFTGIQFLHQPTDFLVFGAIDDVWINPNGELIIVDYKATGANEYKIYDSYKRQMEVYQWLFKQNGYKVCSLGYFLFAKVNKEKGFAAGNLSFDLSVEPCQGNSSWVEGVLPQVKKILQADVPEYKEECLYCQYSKNSIIK
;
A
#
# COMPACT_ATOMS: atom_id res chain seq x y z
N MET A 1 0.93 -15.26 15.44
CA MET A 1 1.64 -15.63 14.21
C MET A 1 1.89 -17.13 14.09
N GLU A 2 1.85 -17.90 15.17
CA GLU A 2 1.93 -19.38 15.17
C GLU A 2 0.93 -20.07 14.23
N LYS A 3 -0.28 -19.51 14.04
CA LYS A 3 -1.27 -20.02 13.07
C LYS A 3 -0.78 -19.94 11.60
N PHE A 4 0.19 -19.08 11.31
CA PHE A 4 0.68 -18.79 9.97
C PHE A 4 2.20 -19.03 9.82
N ASP A 5 2.86 -19.60 10.84
CA ASP A 5 4.30 -19.87 10.87
C ASP A 5 5.19 -18.65 10.52
N ILE A 6 4.80 -17.47 11.02
CA ILE A 6 5.54 -16.21 10.81
C ILE A 6 6.36 -15.90 12.07
N ASP A 7 7.69 -15.85 11.93
CA ASP A 7 8.61 -15.45 12.99
C ASP A 7 8.82 -13.94 13.02
N ALA A 8 7.79 -13.22 13.46
CA ALA A 8 7.81 -11.79 13.68
C ALA A 8 6.84 -11.40 14.81
N ILE A 9 6.92 -10.16 15.27
CA ILE A 9 5.96 -9.57 16.23
C ILE A 9 5.58 -8.15 15.80
N PRO A 10 4.41 -7.62 16.22
CA PRO A 10 4.08 -6.22 15.99
C PRO A 10 5.17 -5.28 16.51
N TYR A 11 5.60 -4.33 15.68
CA TYR A 11 6.66 -3.39 16.03
C TYR A 11 6.10 -2.28 16.90
N ARG A 12 6.66 -2.13 18.10
CA ARG A 12 6.29 -1.06 19.03
C ARG A 12 7.15 0.16 18.77
N SER A 13 6.52 1.26 18.40
CA SER A 13 7.17 2.56 18.20
C SER A 13 6.24 3.68 18.65
N ASP A 14 6.80 4.71 19.28
CA ASP A 14 6.05 5.93 19.63
C ASP A 14 5.55 6.70 18.38
N LYS A 15 6.08 6.36 17.20
CA LYS A 15 5.69 6.96 15.91
C LYS A 15 4.57 6.21 15.19
N ILE A 16 4.12 5.06 15.70
CA ILE A 16 3.18 4.19 14.97
C ILE A 16 1.87 4.90 14.64
N ASP A 17 1.37 5.74 15.55
CA ASP A 17 0.14 6.50 15.34
C ASP A 17 0.29 7.56 14.24
N THR A 18 1.47 8.20 14.14
CA THR A 18 1.78 9.12 13.05
C THR A 18 1.86 8.37 11.72
N TRP A 19 2.52 7.21 11.68
CA TRP A 19 2.66 6.42 10.46
C TRP A 19 1.34 5.89 9.92
N ARG A 20 0.35 5.65 10.79
CA ARG A 20 -0.99 5.18 10.43
C ARG A 20 -1.98 6.30 10.12
N ASN A 21 -1.58 7.57 10.28
CA ASN A 21 -2.46 8.71 10.06
C ASN A 21 -2.52 9.10 8.57
N ASN A 22 -3.71 9.10 7.99
CA ASN A 22 -3.95 9.35 6.55
C ASN A 22 -3.51 10.72 6.04
N PHE A 23 -3.35 11.73 6.90
CA PHE A 23 -2.96 13.08 6.51
C PHE A 23 -1.48 13.39 6.73
N THR A 24 -0.77 12.54 7.47
CA THR A 24 0.65 12.71 7.76
C THR A 24 1.44 11.50 7.29
N GLY A 25 1.19 10.33 7.90
CA GLY A 25 1.83 9.09 7.54
C GLY A 25 3.33 9.10 7.80
N ILE A 26 4.03 8.08 7.30
CA ILE A 26 5.49 8.16 7.19
C ILE A 26 5.84 9.05 6.00
N GLN A 27 6.79 9.96 6.17
CA GLN A 27 7.13 10.98 5.19
C GLN A 27 8.61 10.96 4.84
N PHE A 28 8.95 11.37 3.63
CA PHE A 28 10.32 11.65 3.22
C PHE A 28 10.34 12.77 2.18
N LEU A 29 11.18 13.79 2.43
CA LEU A 29 11.41 14.87 1.49
C LEU A 29 12.52 14.47 0.49
N HIS A 30 12.10 14.11 -0.71
CA HIS A 30 13.01 13.77 -1.80
C HIS A 30 13.60 15.04 -2.43
N GLN A 31 14.77 15.45 -1.92
CA GLN A 31 15.46 16.70 -2.29
C GLN A 31 15.60 16.92 -3.79
N PRO A 32 15.97 15.92 -4.63
CA PRO A 32 16.17 16.16 -6.06
C PRO A 32 14.89 16.62 -6.79
N THR A 33 13.71 16.20 -6.32
CA THR A 33 12.43 16.59 -6.93
C THR A 33 11.66 17.60 -6.11
N ASP A 34 12.09 17.90 -4.89
CA ASP A 34 11.34 18.71 -3.91
C ASP A 34 9.94 18.12 -3.62
N PHE A 35 9.85 16.79 -3.61
CA PHE A 35 8.60 16.09 -3.29
C PHE A 35 8.61 15.61 -1.85
N LEU A 36 7.57 15.98 -1.10
CA LEU A 36 7.22 15.29 0.13
C LEU A 36 6.44 14.03 -0.22
N VAL A 37 7.12 12.90 -0.29
CA VAL A 37 6.48 11.60 -0.49
C VAL A 37 6.00 11.10 0.87
N PHE A 38 4.74 10.71 0.96
CA PHE A 38 4.20 10.18 2.19
C PHE A 38 3.10 9.15 1.94
N GLY A 39 2.81 8.36 2.98
CA GLY A 39 1.64 7.50 2.97
C GLY A 39 1.38 6.88 4.33
N ALA A 40 0.14 6.47 4.54
CA ALA A 40 -0.32 5.84 5.76
C ALA A 40 -0.31 4.31 5.61
N ILE A 41 0.43 3.67 6.49
CA ILE A 41 0.47 2.20 6.60
C ILE A 41 -0.65 1.70 7.50
N ASP A 42 -1.00 0.41 7.39
CA ASP A 42 -1.90 -0.23 8.34
C ASP A 42 -1.15 -0.73 9.58
N ASP A 43 -0.03 -1.43 9.39
CA ASP A 43 0.78 -1.99 10.47
C ASP A 43 2.25 -2.25 10.04
N VAL A 44 3.14 -2.46 11.02
CA VAL A 44 4.53 -2.88 10.81
C VAL A 44 4.90 -3.94 11.84
N TRP A 45 5.53 -5.01 11.37
CA TRP A 45 6.10 -6.04 12.25
C TRP A 45 7.62 -5.96 12.26
N ILE A 46 8.24 -6.63 13.22
CA ILE A 46 9.69 -6.77 13.32
C ILE A 46 10.06 -8.24 13.45
N ASN A 47 11.03 -8.69 12.66
CA ASN A 47 11.59 -10.03 12.75
C ASN A 47 12.77 -10.10 13.74
N PRO A 48 13.26 -11.31 14.11
CA PRO A 48 14.42 -11.46 15.00
C PRO A 48 15.71 -10.81 14.49
N ASN A 49 15.83 -10.56 13.18
CA ASN A 49 16.97 -9.86 12.58
C ASN A 49 16.89 -8.33 12.69
N GLY A 50 15.88 -7.80 13.39
CA GLY A 50 15.64 -6.38 13.57
C GLY A 50 15.16 -5.67 12.31
N GLU A 51 14.60 -6.40 11.35
CA GLU A 51 14.09 -5.84 10.10
C GLU A 51 12.59 -5.57 10.23
N LEU A 52 12.18 -4.38 9.82
CA LEU A 52 10.78 -4.01 9.74
C LEU A 52 10.13 -4.65 8.51
N ILE A 53 8.93 -5.18 8.71
CA ILE A 53 8.12 -5.86 7.72
C ILE A 53 6.85 -5.03 7.56
N ILE A 54 6.58 -4.53 6.36
CA ILE A 54 5.37 -3.78 6.06
C ILE A 54 4.19 -4.75 5.97
N VAL A 55 3.08 -4.42 6.65
CA VAL A 55 1.86 -5.21 6.65
C VAL A 55 0.68 -4.33 6.28
N ASP A 56 -0.15 -4.82 5.36
CA ASP A 56 -1.29 -4.08 4.81
C ASP A 56 -2.56 -4.93 4.83
N TYR A 57 -3.67 -4.33 5.24
CA TYR A 57 -4.90 -5.02 5.59
C TYR A 57 -5.90 -4.83 4.45
N LYS A 58 -6.34 -5.94 3.85
CA LYS A 58 -7.27 -5.91 2.72
C LYS A 58 -8.55 -6.65 3.08
N ALA A 59 -9.70 -6.01 2.89
CA ALA A 59 -11.00 -6.68 3.02
C ALA A 59 -11.64 -6.89 1.65
N THR A 60 -12.30 -8.02 1.43
CA THR A 60 -13.04 -8.27 0.19
C THR A 60 -14.32 -9.07 0.40
N GLY A 61 -15.34 -8.73 -0.39
CA GLY A 61 -16.57 -9.51 -0.53
C GLY A 61 -16.58 -10.44 -1.75
N ALA A 62 -15.50 -10.47 -2.53
CA ALA A 62 -15.35 -11.38 -3.65
C ALA A 62 -15.11 -12.82 -3.16
N ASN A 63 -15.47 -13.82 -3.98
CA ASN A 63 -15.28 -15.23 -3.63
C ASN A 63 -13.78 -15.60 -3.54
N GLU A 64 -12.97 -14.97 -4.38
CA GLU A 64 -11.52 -15.08 -4.44
C GLU A 64 -10.89 -13.69 -4.31
N TYR A 65 -9.78 -13.59 -3.57
CA TYR A 65 -8.96 -12.38 -3.53
C TYR A 65 -7.74 -12.53 -4.44
N LYS A 66 -7.27 -11.39 -4.94
CA LYS A 66 -6.04 -11.31 -5.72
C LYS A 66 -5.18 -10.18 -5.16
N ILE A 67 -3.88 -10.43 -5.08
CA ILE A 67 -2.90 -9.36 -4.88
C ILE A 67 -2.68 -8.70 -6.24
N TYR A 68 -3.17 -7.47 -6.39
CA TYR A 68 -2.97 -6.68 -7.61
C TYR A 68 -1.59 -6.03 -7.62
N ASP A 69 -1.05 -5.75 -8.81
CA ASP A 69 0.22 -5.04 -8.97
C ASP A 69 0.21 -3.65 -8.31
N SER A 70 -0.96 -3.02 -8.17
CA SER A 70 -1.11 -1.77 -7.41
C SER A 70 -0.87 -1.95 -5.91
N TYR A 71 -1.32 -3.06 -5.31
CA TYR A 71 -1.08 -3.36 -3.89
C TYR A 71 0.41 -3.61 -3.63
N LYS A 72 1.05 -4.37 -4.53
CA LYS A 72 2.50 -4.57 -4.48
C LYS A 72 3.25 -3.24 -4.57
N ARG A 73 2.90 -2.37 -5.52
CA ARG A 73 3.51 -1.05 -5.64
C ARG A 73 3.29 -0.17 -4.40
N GLN A 74 2.10 -0.21 -3.81
CA GLN A 74 1.80 0.49 -2.55
C GLN A 74 2.77 0.03 -1.44
N MET A 75 2.88 -1.28 -1.23
CA MET A 75 3.81 -1.85 -0.23
C MET A 75 5.27 -1.48 -0.52
N GLU A 76 5.70 -1.51 -1.78
CA GLU A 76 7.07 -1.13 -2.19
C GLU A 76 7.38 0.34 -1.92
N VAL A 77 6.41 1.24 -2.08
CA VAL A 77 6.57 2.65 -1.72
C VAL A 77 6.70 2.81 -0.20
N TYR A 78 5.94 2.07 0.60
CA TYR A 78 6.13 2.06 2.06
C TYR A 78 7.50 1.51 2.46
N GLN A 79 7.95 0.41 1.86
CA GLN A 79 9.29 -0.12 2.09
C GLN A 79 10.37 0.93 1.74
N TRP A 80 10.19 1.67 0.64
CA TRP A 80 11.09 2.78 0.29
C TRP A 80 11.06 3.87 1.36
N LEU A 81 9.89 4.35 1.79
CA LEU A 81 9.76 5.40 2.81
C LEU A 81 10.45 5.03 4.13
N PHE A 82 10.27 3.80 4.60
CA PHE A 82 10.94 3.33 5.82
C PHE A 82 12.46 3.24 5.65
N LYS A 83 12.96 2.78 4.49
CA LYS A 83 14.40 2.78 4.19
C LYS A 83 14.98 4.20 4.17
N GLN A 84 14.28 5.14 3.55
CA GLN A 84 14.72 6.55 3.51
C GLN A 84 14.73 7.21 4.90
N ASN A 85 13.90 6.71 5.81
CA ASN A 85 13.89 7.11 7.22
C ASN A 85 14.92 6.35 8.09
N GLY A 86 15.83 5.59 7.48
CA GLY A 86 16.95 4.93 8.17
C GLY A 86 16.62 3.59 8.83
N TYR A 87 15.43 3.04 8.60
CA TYR A 87 15.06 1.73 9.13
C TYR A 87 15.63 0.60 8.28
N LYS A 88 16.00 -0.51 8.94
CA LYS A 88 16.28 -1.78 8.25
C LYS A 88 14.94 -2.41 7.88
N VAL A 89 14.70 -2.65 6.59
CA VAL A 89 13.39 -3.13 6.08
C VAL A 89 13.57 -4.42 5.31
N CYS A 90 12.76 -5.43 5.63
CA CYS A 90 12.72 -6.71 4.93
C CYS A 90 12.10 -6.54 3.53
N SER A 91 12.58 -7.28 2.53
CA SER A 91 11.94 -7.30 1.21
C SER A 91 10.58 -8.00 1.24
N LEU A 92 10.41 -8.93 2.17
CA LEU A 92 9.15 -9.60 2.43
C LEU A 92 8.21 -8.63 3.18
N GLY A 93 7.00 -8.49 2.68
CA GLY A 93 5.85 -7.92 3.39
C GLY A 93 4.68 -8.89 3.41
N TYR A 94 3.62 -8.51 4.10
CA TYR A 94 2.41 -9.34 4.21
C TYR A 94 1.14 -8.58 3.90
N PHE A 95 0.21 -9.24 3.23
CA PHE A 95 -1.17 -8.79 3.13
C PHE A 95 -2.05 -9.65 4.04
N LEU A 96 -2.71 -9.01 5.01
CA LEU A 96 -3.71 -9.67 5.83
C LEU A 96 -5.08 -9.51 5.16
N PHE A 97 -5.60 -10.60 4.62
CA PHE A 97 -6.90 -10.60 3.95
C PHE A 97 -8.02 -10.97 4.91
N ALA A 98 -9.05 -10.14 4.97
CA ALA A 98 -10.33 -10.44 5.59
C ALA A 98 -11.38 -10.69 4.50
N LYS A 99 -11.64 -11.95 4.19
CA LYS A 99 -12.67 -12.34 3.22
C LYS A 99 -14.01 -12.53 3.92
N VAL A 100 -15.06 -11.87 3.43
CA VAL A 100 -16.42 -12.05 3.96
C VAL A 100 -16.85 -13.50 3.78
N ASN A 101 -17.23 -14.15 4.89
CA ASN A 101 -17.86 -15.47 4.87
C ASN A 101 -19.38 -15.30 4.74
N LYS A 102 -19.88 -15.54 3.52
CA LYS A 102 -21.31 -15.36 3.19
C LYS A 102 -22.19 -16.52 3.67
N GLU A 103 -21.61 -17.66 4.02
CA GLU A 103 -22.35 -18.86 4.43
C GLU A 103 -22.72 -18.81 5.91
N LYS A 104 -21.92 -18.14 6.73
CA LYS A 104 -22.09 -18.07 8.19
C LYS A 104 -22.95 -16.89 8.62
N GLY A 105 -24.26 -17.00 8.39
CA GLY A 105 -25.26 -16.10 8.98
C GLY A 105 -25.36 -14.71 8.34
N PHE A 106 -24.81 -14.52 7.14
CA PHE A 106 -24.90 -13.27 6.39
C PHE A 106 -26.35 -12.82 6.17
N ALA A 107 -27.24 -13.76 5.82
CA ALA A 107 -28.67 -13.50 5.66
C ALA A 107 -29.37 -13.04 6.96
N ALA A 108 -28.80 -13.32 8.12
CA ALA A 108 -29.29 -12.89 9.43
C ALA A 108 -28.62 -11.59 9.92
N GLY A 109 -27.88 -10.88 9.05
CA GLY A 109 -27.18 -9.64 9.39
C GLY A 109 -25.82 -9.84 10.06
N ASN A 110 -25.31 -11.07 10.15
CA ASN A 110 -23.99 -11.33 10.72
C ASN A 110 -22.89 -11.26 9.65
N LEU A 111 -21.90 -10.39 9.86
CA LEU A 111 -20.75 -10.27 8.97
C LEU A 111 -19.51 -10.94 9.58
N SER A 112 -19.26 -12.18 9.20
CA SER A 112 -18.05 -12.93 9.63
C SER A 112 -16.98 -12.93 8.55
N PHE A 113 -15.72 -13.08 8.96
CA PHE A 113 -14.56 -13.04 8.05
C PHE A 113 -13.66 -14.27 8.23
N ASP A 114 -13.22 -14.81 7.10
CA ASP A 114 -12.11 -15.76 7.06
C ASP A 114 -10.81 -14.98 6.84
N LEU A 115 -9.87 -15.11 7.77
CA LEU A 115 -8.59 -14.39 7.76
C LEU A 115 -7.47 -15.24 7.15
N SER A 116 -6.70 -14.67 6.22
CA SER A 116 -5.46 -15.25 5.71
C SER A 116 -4.33 -14.21 5.72
N VAL A 117 -3.09 -14.68 5.72
CA VAL A 117 -1.89 -13.85 5.65
C VAL A 117 -1.08 -14.30 4.45
N GLU A 118 -0.91 -13.41 3.49
CA GLU A 118 -0.25 -13.71 2.22
C GLU A 118 1.11 -13.03 2.14
N PRO A 119 2.20 -13.78 1.94
CA PRO A 119 3.52 -13.20 1.75
C PRO A 119 3.61 -12.49 0.39
N CYS A 120 4.27 -11.34 0.35
CA CYS A 120 4.58 -10.64 -0.89
C CYS A 120 6.03 -10.16 -0.88
N GLN A 121 6.81 -10.56 -1.90
CA GLN A 121 8.15 -10.02 -2.10
C GLN A 121 8.08 -8.67 -2.81
N GLY A 122 8.52 -7.63 -2.11
CA GLY A 122 8.64 -6.27 -2.62
C GLY A 122 10.04 -5.97 -3.13
N ASN A 123 10.09 -5.13 -4.16
CA ASN A 123 11.31 -4.46 -4.57
C ASN A 123 11.04 -2.95 -4.74
N SER A 124 11.61 -2.15 -3.85
CA SER A 124 11.42 -0.71 -3.81
C SER A 124 12.44 0.08 -4.65
N SER A 125 13.34 -0.59 -5.39
CA SER A 125 14.44 0.06 -6.13
C SER A 125 13.98 0.97 -7.28
N TRP A 126 12.76 0.78 -7.77
CA TRP A 126 12.21 1.55 -8.88
C TRP A 126 11.71 2.94 -8.46
N VAL A 127 11.41 3.15 -7.17
CA VAL A 127 10.78 4.38 -6.68
C VAL A 127 11.68 5.59 -6.92
N GLU A 128 12.97 5.48 -6.61
CA GLU A 128 13.94 6.58 -6.81
C GLU A 128 13.97 7.07 -8.26
N GLY A 129 14.00 6.14 -9.22
CA GLY A 129 14.07 6.46 -10.64
C GLY A 129 12.77 7.02 -11.22
N VAL A 130 11.62 6.79 -10.58
CA VAL A 130 10.32 7.27 -11.07
C VAL A 130 10.02 8.70 -10.65
N LEU A 131 10.48 9.14 -9.48
CA LEU A 131 10.12 10.46 -8.93
C LEU A 131 10.49 11.63 -9.88
N PRO A 132 11.68 11.65 -10.51
CA PRO A 132 12.00 12.69 -11.50
C PRO A 132 11.09 12.64 -12.75
N GLN A 133 10.66 11.45 -13.15
CA GLN A 133 9.74 11.28 -14.29
C GLN A 133 8.35 11.82 -13.94
N VAL A 134 7.87 11.55 -12.72
CA VAL A 134 6.63 12.14 -12.19
C VAL A 134 6.71 13.66 -12.18
N LYS A 135 7.82 14.25 -11.71
CA LYS A 135 8.03 15.70 -11.75
C LYS A 135 7.96 16.26 -13.16
N LYS A 136 8.63 15.62 -14.12
CA LYS A 136 8.59 16.03 -15.52
C LYS A 136 7.16 16.03 -16.07
N ILE A 137 6.35 15.02 -15.74
CA ILE A 137 4.96 14.92 -16.19
C ILE A 137 4.10 16.02 -15.55
N LEU A 138 4.24 16.24 -14.24
CA LEU A 138 3.46 17.26 -13.52
C LEU A 138 3.77 18.70 -13.95
N GLN A 139 4.95 18.94 -14.51
CA GLN A 139 5.38 20.24 -15.01
C GLN A 139 5.17 20.42 -16.52
N ALA A 140 4.77 19.36 -17.23
CA ALA A 140 4.47 19.42 -18.64
C ALA A 140 3.06 19.97 -18.88
N ASP A 141 2.79 20.39 -20.12
CA ASP A 141 1.45 20.74 -20.54
C ASP A 141 0.52 19.52 -20.45
N VAL A 142 -0.77 19.80 -20.20
CA VAL A 142 -1.81 18.76 -20.19
C VAL A 142 -1.83 18.08 -21.56
N PRO A 143 -1.77 16.73 -21.62
CA PRO A 143 -1.76 16.03 -22.89
C PRO A 143 -3.07 16.25 -23.65
N GLU A 144 -2.98 16.27 -24.98
CA GLU A 144 -4.16 16.34 -25.84
C GLU A 144 -5.11 15.16 -25.58
N TYR A 145 -6.41 15.44 -25.71
CA TYR A 145 -7.43 14.41 -25.66
C TYR A 145 -7.18 13.35 -26.74
N LYS A 146 -7.38 12.08 -26.36
CA LYS A 146 -7.34 10.95 -27.27
C LYS A 146 -8.61 10.12 -27.17
N GLU A 147 -9.24 9.84 -28.31
CA GLU A 147 -10.52 9.12 -28.37
C GLU A 147 -10.38 7.71 -27.79
N GLU A 148 -9.22 7.07 -27.93
CA GLU A 148 -8.92 5.75 -27.38
C GLU A 148 -8.63 5.72 -25.86
N CYS A 149 -8.46 6.88 -25.23
CA CYS A 149 -8.18 6.97 -23.80
C CYS A 149 -9.48 6.97 -22.98
N LEU A 150 -9.75 5.88 -22.26
CA LEU A 150 -10.95 5.74 -21.41
C LEU A 150 -11.11 6.88 -20.40
N TYR A 151 -10.01 7.39 -19.84
CA TYR A 151 -10.04 8.53 -18.91
C TYR A 151 -10.39 9.85 -19.61
N CYS A 152 -9.91 10.05 -20.84
CA CYS A 152 -10.30 11.20 -21.65
C CYS A 152 -11.79 11.15 -21.99
N GLN A 153 -12.30 9.98 -22.43
CA GLN A 153 -13.73 9.77 -22.67
C GLN A 153 -14.56 10.03 -21.41
N TYR A 154 -14.13 9.51 -20.26
CA TYR A 154 -14.79 9.74 -18.97
C TYR A 154 -14.85 11.23 -18.63
N SER A 155 -13.74 11.96 -18.75
CA SER A 155 -13.71 13.41 -18.48
C SER A 155 -14.64 14.19 -19.42
N LYS A 156 -14.71 13.82 -20.71
CA LYS A 156 -15.60 14.46 -21.69
C LYS A 156 -17.07 14.21 -21.35
N ASN A 157 -17.42 12.99 -20.94
CA ASN A 157 -18.80 12.58 -20.66
C ASN A 157 -19.29 12.99 -19.25
N SER A 158 -18.37 13.24 -18.32
CA SER A 158 -18.71 13.64 -16.94
C SER A 158 -19.00 15.14 -16.81
N ILE A 159 -18.72 15.94 -17.84
CA ILE A 159 -19.18 17.33 -17.93
C ILE A 159 -20.66 17.31 -18.34
N ILE A 160 -21.53 17.01 -17.38
CA ILE A 160 -22.96 17.32 -17.48
C ILE A 160 -23.07 18.82 -17.20
N LYS A 161 -23.55 19.58 -18.20
CA LYS A 161 -23.89 21.01 -18.07
C LYS A 161 -25.00 21.24 -17.05
#